data_AF-A0A935J5Q3-F1
#
_entry.id   AF-A0A935J5Q3-F1
#
_cell.length_a   1.000
_cell.length_b   1.000
_cell.length_c   1.000
_cell.angle_alpha   90.00
_cell.angle_beta   90.00
_cell.angle_gamma   90.00
#
_symmetry.space_group_name_H-M   'P 1'
#
loop_
_entity.id
_entity.type
_entity.pdbx_description
1 polymer ?
#
loop_
_entity_poly.entity_id
_entity_poly.type
_entity_poly.pdbx_seq_one_letter_code
_entity_poly.pdbx_strand_id
1 'polypeptide(L)'
;MRYHVIDMRGFMDISYCIPVRKASPDNGNIKADVVPAGRYASLIYSGGGISGNRALIEWVRAQGIDFDRWDTEEGDNFRGRYETFLTDPKIEPRKSKWQIKVAIKVADK
;
A
#
# COMPACT_ATOMS: atom_id res chain seq x y z
N MET A 1 -5.70 -3.11 -1.22
CA MET A 1 -5.07 -2.81 -2.51
C MET A 1 -3.56 -2.88 -2.32
N ARG A 2 -2.85 -3.56 -3.22
CA ARG A 2 -1.38 -3.68 -3.24
C ARG A 2 -0.85 -2.86 -4.41
N TYR A 3 0.22 -2.12 -4.17
CA TYR A 3 0.98 -1.42 -5.22
C TYR A 3 2.27 -2.19 -5.45
N HIS A 4 2.46 -2.66 -6.69
CA HIS A 4 3.71 -3.29 -7.11
C HIS A 4 4.66 -2.24 -7.68
N VAL A 5 4.15 -1.41 -8.59
CA VAL A 5 4.87 -0.31 -9.24
C VAL A 5 4.07 0.98 -9.18
N ILE A 6 4.73 2.08 -8.87
CA ILE A 6 4.15 3.42 -8.95
C ILE A 6 4.99 4.31 -9.85
N ASP A 7 4.43 4.70 -11.00
CA ASP A 7 4.85 5.88 -11.73
C ASP A 7 3.80 6.99 -11.56
N MET A 8 4.16 8.06 -10.87
CA MET A 8 3.27 9.21 -10.63
C MET A 8 2.93 10.00 -11.91
N ARG A 9 3.66 9.77 -13.01
CA ARG A 9 3.45 10.42 -14.31
C ARG A 9 2.91 9.47 -15.38
N GLY A 10 2.74 8.19 -15.05
CA GLY A 10 2.43 7.15 -16.02
C GLY A 10 1.60 6.02 -15.44
N PHE A 11 1.98 4.79 -15.77
CA PHE A 11 1.21 3.60 -15.39
C PHE A 11 1.53 3.14 -13.96
N MET A 12 0.52 2.60 -13.28
CA MET A 12 0.70 1.95 -11.99
C MET A 12 0.30 0.48 -12.11
N ASP A 13 1.13 -0.40 -11.56
CA ASP A 13 0.78 -1.81 -11.40
C ASP A 13 0.20 -2.04 -10.00
N ILE A 14 -1.09 -2.41 -9.97
CA ILE A 14 -1.86 -2.58 -8.74
C ILE A 14 -2.64 -3.89 -8.74
N SER A 15 -2.88 -4.40 -7.54
CA SER A 15 -3.79 -5.52 -7.31
C SER A 15 -4.83 -5.16 -6.24
N TYR A 16 -6.09 -5.50 -6.51
CA TYR A 16 -7.13 -5.46 -5.48
C TYR A 16 -7.10 -6.78 -4.72
N CYS A 17 -7.00 -6.69 -3.39
CA CYS A 17 -6.72 -7.84 -2.54
C CYS A 17 -7.66 -7.84 -1.34
N ILE A 18 -8.05 -9.04 -0.93
CA ILE A 18 -8.78 -9.31 0.32
C ILE A 18 -7.89 -10.20 1.19
N PRO A 19 -7.54 -9.79 2.42
CA PRO A 19 -6.78 -10.65 3.33
C PRO A 19 -7.58 -11.92 3.66
N VAL A 20 -6.94 -13.08 3.52
CA VAL A 20 -7.54 -14.39 3.82
C VAL A 20 -6.60 -15.20 4.69
N ARG A 21 -7.18 -16.09 5.53
CA ARG A 21 -6.38 -16.98 6.40
C ARG A 21 -5.70 -18.12 5.62
N LYS A 22 -6.30 -18.56 4.53
CA LYS A 22 -5.80 -19.64 3.67
C LYS A 22 -5.88 -19.20 2.22
N ALA A 23 -4.80 -19.43 1.47
CA ALA A 23 -4.76 -19.19 0.03
C ALA A 23 -5.87 -19.99 -0.69
N SER A 24 -6.56 -19.32 -1.61
CA SER A 24 -7.46 -19.98 -2.56
C SER A 24 -6.62 -20.54 -3.72
N PRO A 25 -7.04 -21.66 -4.35
CA PRO A 25 -6.51 -22.05 -5.65
C PRO A 25 -6.64 -20.91 -6.67
N ASP A 26 -5.65 -20.79 -7.55
CA ASP A 26 -5.71 -19.89 -8.70
C ASP A 26 -6.86 -20.33 -9.62
N ASN A 27 -7.66 -19.36 -10.05
CA ASN A 27 -8.75 -19.56 -11.01
C ASN A 27 -8.62 -18.67 -12.26
N GLY A 28 -7.41 -18.17 -12.53
CA GLY A 28 -7.07 -17.28 -13.64
C GLY A 28 -7.31 -15.80 -13.30
N ASN A 29 -8.47 -15.49 -12.72
CA ASN A 29 -8.85 -14.11 -12.40
C ASN A 29 -8.45 -13.70 -10.97
N ILE A 30 -8.38 -14.65 -10.05
CA ILE A 30 -8.02 -14.46 -8.66
C ILE A 30 -6.80 -15.33 -8.38
N LYS A 31 -5.71 -14.66 -8.01
CA LYS A 31 -4.45 -15.31 -7.64
C LYS A 31 -4.23 -15.19 -6.14
N ALA A 32 -3.70 -16.23 -5.53
CA ALA A 32 -3.17 -16.14 -4.18
C ALA A 32 -1.85 -15.39 -4.20
N ASP A 33 -1.69 -14.47 -3.26
CA ASP A 33 -0.44 -13.76 -2.99
C ASP A 33 -0.25 -13.67 -1.49
N VAL A 34 0.98 -13.39 -1.06
CA VAL A 34 1.37 -13.31 0.33
C VAL A 34 1.82 -11.89 0.65
N VAL A 35 1.37 -11.39 1.81
CA VAL A 35 1.93 -10.18 2.40
C VAL A 35 3.32 -10.53 2.95
N PRO A 36 4.43 -9.98 2.41
CA PRO A 36 5.75 -10.32 2.88
C PRO A 36 5.91 -10.05 4.37
N ALA A 37 6.62 -10.93 5.06
CA ALA A 37 6.92 -10.75 6.47
C ALA A 37 7.87 -9.55 6.70
N GLY A 38 7.90 -9.06 7.94
CA GLY A 38 8.82 -8.03 8.39
C GLY A 38 8.12 -6.75 8.85
N ARG A 39 8.90 -5.67 8.94
CA ARG A 39 8.42 -4.39 9.48
C ARG A 39 7.77 -3.53 8.41
N TYR A 40 6.72 -2.84 8.80
CA TYR A 40 5.98 -1.90 7.96
C TYR A 40 5.85 -0.57 8.68
N ALA A 41 6.18 0.52 8.00
CA ALA A 41 5.77 1.85 8.42
C ALA A 41 4.32 2.05 7.96
N SER A 42 3.44 2.54 8.83
CA SER A 42 2.04 2.71 8.49
C SER A 42 1.41 3.95 9.09
N LEU A 43 0.41 4.49 8.39
CA LEU A 43 -0.38 5.64 8.81
C LEU A 43 -1.84 5.40 8.44
N ILE A 44 -2.75 5.68 9.36
CA ILE A 44 -4.18 5.82 9.06
C ILE A 44 -4.45 7.30 8.83
N TYR A 45 -5.01 7.63 7.66
CA TYR A 45 -5.37 8.99 7.31
C TYR A 45 -6.82 9.06 6.83
N SER A 46 -7.37 10.28 6.84
CA SER A 46 -8.63 10.62 6.17
C SER A 46 -8.42 11.82 5.27
N GLY A 47 -9.27 11.96 4.25
CA GLY A 47 -9.14 13.02 3.24
C GLY A 47 -8.11 12.69 2.15
N GLY A 48 -7.18 13.60 1.89
CA GLY A 48 -6.28 13.54 0.73
C GLY A 48 -5.23 12.43 0.83
N GLY A 49 -5.25 11.47 -0.09
CA GLY A 49 -4.26 10.37 -0.15
C GLY A 49 -2.83 10.83 -0.36
N ILE A 50 -2.62 11.88 -1.17
CA ILE A 50 -1.29 12.44 -1.44
C ILE A 50 -0.65 12.99 -0.16
N SER A 51 -1.39 13.78 0.63
CA SER A 51 -0.86 14.35 1.86
C SER A 51 -0.60 13.29 2.94
N GLY A 52 -1.47 12.29 3.06
CA GLY A 52 -1.27 11.16 3.98
C GLY A 52 -0.02 10.35 3.61
N ASN A 53 0.15 9.99 2.33
CA ASN A 53 1.33 9.25 1.87
C ASN A 53 2.62 10.07 2.05
N ARG A 54 2.59 11.37 1.71
CA ARG A 54 3.74 12.27 1.93
C ARG A 54 4.15 12.31 3.40
N ALA A 55 3.19 12.46 4.32
CA ALA A 55 3.47 12.50 5.75
C ALA A 55 4.16 11.23 6.26
N LEU A 56 3.73 10.05 5.78
CA LEU A 56 4.38 8.79 6.14
C LEU A 56 5.81 8.72 5.59
N ILE A 57 6.02 9.10 4.33
CA ILE A 57 7.34 9.08 3.68
C ILE A 57 8.32 10.02 4.39
N GLU A 58 7.88 11.25 4.69
CA GLU A 58 8.68 12.24 5.42
C GLU A 58 9.04 11.75 6.82
N TRP A 59 8.07 11.15 7.54
CA TRP A 59 8.34 10.57 8.85
C TRP A 59 9.38 9.45 8.79
N VAL A 60 9.25 8.50 7.85
CA VAL A 60 10.21 7.38 7.71
C VAL A 60 11.62 7.90 7.41
N ARG A 61 11.75 8.88 6.52
CA ARG A 61 13.03 9.54 6.22
C ARG A 61 13.63 10.22 7.43
N ALA A 62 12.81 10.92 8.22
CA ALA A 62 13.25 11.58 9.45
C ALA A 62 13.74 10.58 10.52
N GLN A 63 13.28 9.32 10.47
CA GLN A 63 13.78 8.25 11.34
C GLN A 63 15.07 7.58 10.82
N GLY A 64 15.60 7.99 9.66
CA GLY A 64 16.75 7.34 9.03
C GLY A 64 16.48 5.87 8.68
N ILE A 65 15.26 5.57 8.24
CA ILE A 65 14.83 4.25 7.80
C ILE A 65 14.58 4.30 6.30
N ASP A 66 14.98 3.23 5.61
CA ASP A 66 14.69 3.07 4.18
C ASP A 66 13.47 2.16 3.96
N PHE A 67 12.75 2.42 2.88
CA PHE A 67 11.71 1.51 2.40
C PHE A 67 12.34 0.32 1.66
N ASP A 68 11.71 -0.85 1.75
CA ASP A 68 12.08 -2.00 0.93
C ASP A 68 11.47 -1.82 -0.48
N ARG A 69 12.17 -1.01 -1.26
CA ARG A 69 11.82 -0.57 -2.61
C ARG A 69 13.06 -0.51 -3.51
N TRP A 70 12.84 -0.47 -4.81
CA TRP A 70 13.90 -0.24 -5.79
C TRP A 70 13.32 0.49 -7.02
N ASP A 71 14.20 1.10 -7.79
CA ASP A 71 13.83 1.85 -9.00
C ASP A 71 13.94 0.92 -10.21
N THR A 72 12.97 1.01 -11.13
CA THR A 72 13.04 0.40 -12.46
C THR A 72 12.63 1.42 -13.52
N GLU A 73 12.77 1.07 -14.81
CA GLU A 73 12.32 1.94 -15.90
C GLU A 73 10.81 2.21 -15.86
N GLU A 74 10.04 1.29 -15.29
CA GLU A 74 8.59 1.37 -15.10
C GLU A 74 8.18 2.19 -13.86
N GLY A 75 9.13 2.56 -13.00
CA GLY A 75 8.91 3.39 -11.82
C GLY A 75 9.27 2.72 -10.50
N ASP A 76 8.63 3.19 -9.44
CA ASP A 76 8.95 2.83 -8.06
C ASP A 76 8.40 1.45 -7.70
N ASN A 77 9.25 0.45 -7.60
CA ASN A 77 8.86 -0.90 -7.20
C ASN A 77 8.87 -1.06 -5.69
N PHE A 78 7.88 -1.74 -5.12
CA PHE A 78 7.78 -1.97 -3.68
C PHE A 78 7.72 -3.46 -3.35
N ARG A 79 8.53 -3.90 -2.38
CA ARG A 79 8.42 -5.27 -1.85
C ARG A 79 7.05 -5.51 -1.24
N GLY A 80 6.51 -4.50 -0.56
CA GLY A 80 5.15 -4.54 -0.04
C GLY A 80 4.65 -3.14 0.28
N ARG A 81 3.73 -2.64 -0.55
CA ARG A 81 2.98 -1.41 -0.28
C ARG A 81 1.50 -1.69 -0.39
N TYR A 82 0.76 -1.29 0.64
CA TYR A 82 -0.66 -1.59 0.77
C TYR A 82 -1.47 -0.37 1.17
N GLU A 83 -2.64 -0.25 0.57
CA GLU A 83 -3.72 0.58 1.07
C GLU A 83 -4.90 -0.29 1.51
N THR A 84 -5.35 -0.10 2.74
CA THR A 84 -6.52 -0.76 3.32
C THR A 84 -7.60 0.27 3.57
N PHE A 85 -8.75 0.10 2.92
CA PHE A 85 -9.94 0.93 3.13
C PHE A 85 -10.67 0.40 4.36
N LEU A 86 -10.65 1.17 5.44
CA LEU A 86 -11.21 0.76 6.74
C LEU A 86 -12.67 1.18 6.90
N THR A 87 -13.14 2.13 6.11
CA THR A 87 -14.51 2.63 6.12
C THR A 87 -15.34 1.98 5.03
N ASP A 88 -16.51 1.44 5.39
CA ASP A 88 -17.46 0.93 4.40
C ASP A 88 -18.18 2.10 3.70
N PRO A 89 -18.05 2.22 2.36
CA PRO A 89 -18.71 3.28 1.59
C PRO A 89 -20.24 3.26 1.68
N LYS A 90 -20.86 2.12 2.03
CA LYS A 90 -22.31 2.01 2.23
C LYS A 90 -22.76 2.63 3.55
N ILE A 91 -21.88 2.66 4.56
CA ILE A 91 -22.15 3.24 5.88
C ILE A 91 -21.81 4.74 5.88
N GLU A 92 -20.67 5.12 5.30
CA GLU A 92 -20.25 6.51 5.16
C GLU A 92 -19.91 6.83 3.70
N PRO A 93 -20.80 7.48 2.94
CA PRO A 93 -20.57 7.76 1.52
C PRO A 93 -19.60 8.94 1.29
N ARG A 94 -19.32 9.78 2.29
CA ARG A 94 -18.44 10.94 2.14
C ARG A 94 -16.98 10.50 2.13
N LYS A 95 -16.36 10.49 0.95
CA LYS A 95 -14.94 10.13 0.75
C LYS A 95 -13.97 10.88 1.67
N SER A 96 -14.25 12.14 2.00
CA SER A 96 -13.40 12.93 2.90
C SER A 96 -13.34 12.38 4.33
N LYS A 97 -14.29 11.54 4.73
CA LYS A 97 -14.36 10.88 6.03
C LYS A 97 -13.85 9.45 6.02
N TRP A 98 -13.48 8.91 4.86
CA TRP A 98 -12.96 7.55 4.79
C TRP A 98 -11.64 7.47 5.52
N GLN A 99 -11.47 6.42 6.30
CA GLN A 99 -10.20 6.05 6.90
C GLN A 99 -9.50 5.06 5.98
N ILE A 100 -8.29 5.41 5.60
CA ILE A 100 -7.43 4.59 4.75
C ILE A 100 -6.12 4.38 5.51
N LYS A 101 -5.72 3.13 5.65
CA LYS A 101 -4.39 2.76 6.15
C LYS A 101 -3.46 2.59 4.97
N VAL A 102 -2.40 3.38 4.90
CA VAL A 102 -1.23 3.06 4.07
C VAL A 102 -0.20 2.33 4.93
N ALA A 103 0.38 1.27 4.37
CA ALA A 103 1.49 0.53 4.98
C ALA A 103 2.54 0.20 3.91
N ILE A 104 3.81 0.52 4.20
CA ILE A 104 4.95 0.29 3.29
C ILE A 104 6.02 -0.49 4.04
N LYS A 105 6.50 -1.60 3.47
CA LYS A 105 7.56 -2.43 4.05
C LYS A 105 8.83 -1.59 4.13
N VAL A 106 9.52 -1.68 5.26
CA VAL A 106 10.84 -1.06 5.45
C VAL A 106 11.93 -2.08 5.23
N ALA A 107 13.10 -1.62 4.80
CA ALA A 107 14.27 -2.46 4.60
C ALA A 107 14.70 -3.09 5.94
N ASP A 108 15.15 -4.33 5.86
CA ASP A 108 15.82 -4.97 6.99
C ASP A 108 17.24 -4.37 7.09
N LYS A 109 17.66 -4.00 8.31
CA LYS A 109 18.99 -3.43 8.56
C LYS A 109 20.01 -4.53 8.73
#